data_AF-A0A925XPA2-F1
#
_entry.id   AF-A0A925XPA2-F1
#
_cell.length_a   1.000
_cell.length_b   1.000
_cell.length_c   1.000
_cell.angle_alpha   90.00
_cell.angle_beta   90.00
_cell.angle_gamma   90.00
#
_symmetry.space_group_name_H-M   'P 1'
#
loop_
_entity.id
_entity.type
_entity.pdbx_description
1 polymer ?
#
loop_
_entity_poly.entity_id
_entity_poly.type
_entity_poly.pdbx_seq_one_letter_code
_entity_poly.pdbx_strand_id
1 'polypeptide(L)'
;ILWRNRTTGTNTLWQMNGTTYLANLPVLAQNNLNWQVGATADFDADSKPDILWRDYVTGVNTVWLMDGTTLLSAVELPVVVNLDWTIVGAADFSGDGKTDLLWRNQDSGANLIWVMDGVTFVSSISLPFVGNPGWYITGVADYNADAKVDILWRNQSSGIDAIWLMNGTSYSTRVLLPTVGLSWQMQGPR
;
A
#
# COMPACT_ATOMS: atom_id res chain seq x y z
N ILE A 1 4.65 7.29 -12.72
CA ILE A 1 5.41 6.62 -11.63
C ILE A 1 5.91 7.70 -10.68
N LEU A 2 5.51 7.66 -9.41
CA LEU A 2 5.95 8.62 -8.39
C LEU A 2 7.31 8.21 -7.83
N TRP A 3 8.23 9.17 -7.70
CA TRP A 3 9.53 9.02 -7.07
C TRP A 3 9.68 9.99 -5.91
N ARG A 4 10.21 9.49 -4.79
CA ARG A 4 10.58 10.29 -3.61
C ARG A 4 12.07 10.15 -3.32
N ASN A 5 12.77 11.27 -3.21
CA ASN A 5 14.13 11.29 -2.70
C ASN A 5 14.09 11.30 -1.16
N ARG A 6 14.54 10.20 -0.53
CA ARG A 6 14.52 10.03 0.93
C ARG A 6 15.54 10.88 1.70
N THR A 7 16.43 11.57 1.00
CA THR A 7 17.47 12.43 1.62
C THR A 7 17.11 13.90 1.51
N THR A 8 16.44 14.32 0.43
CA THR A 8 16.07 15.73 0.20
C THR A 8 14.59 16.02 0.40
N GLY A 9 13.73 15.01 0.41
CA GLY A 9 12.28 15.16 0.48
C GLY A 9 11.61 15.57 -0.84
N THR A 10 12.38 15.74 -1.91
CA THR A 10 11.87 16.10 -3.24
C THR A 10 11.08 14.95 -3.84
N ASN A 11 9.92 15.26 -4.44
CA ASN A 11 9.07 14.31 -5.12
C ASN A 11 9.00 14.64 -6.62
N THR A 12 8.92 13.61 -7.47
CA THR A 12 8.81 13.80 -8.91
C THR A 12 7.98 12.70 -9.55
N LEU A 13 7.22 13.03 -10.58
CA LEU A 13 6.40 12.10 -11.35
C LEU A 13 7.06 11.83 -12.70
N TRP A 14 7.39 10.57 -12.97
CA TRP A 14 7.71 10.15 -14.33
C TRP A 14 6.40 9.89 -15.07
N GLN A 15 6.12 10.74 -16.04
CA GLN A 15 4.96 10.60 -16.91
C GLN A 15 5.26 9.55 -17.98
N MET A 16 4.36 8.57 -18.09
CA MET A 16 4.47 7.45 -19.02
C MET A 16 3.27 7.45 -19.97
N ASN A 17 3.47 7.02 -21.21
CA ASN A 17 2.39 6.64 -22.13
C ASN A 17 2.66 5.22 -22.63
N GLY A 18 1.94 4.25 -22.06
CA GLY A 18 2.30 2.83 -22.18
C GLY A 18 3.74 2.60 -21.72
N THR A 19 4.59 2.14 -22.63
CA THR A 19 6.01 1.88 -22.37
C THR A 19 6.94 3.08 -22.60
N THR A 20 6.40 4.22 -23.02
CA THR A 20 7.21 5.40 -23.40
C THR A 20 7.31 6.38 -22.23
N TYR A 21 8.54 6.74 -21.85
CA TYR A 21 8.80 7.87 -20.94
C TYR A 21 8.58 9.19 -21.68
N LEU A 22 7.75 10.06 -21.11
CA LEU A 22 7.42 11.36 -21.69
C LEU A 22 8.20 12.50 -21.03
N ALA A 23 8.14 12.59 -19.71
CA ALA A 23 8.70 13.70 -18.95
C ALA A 23 8.90 13.35 -17.47
N ASN A 24 9.71 14.17 -16.81
CA ASN A 24 9.85 14.21 -15.37
C ASN A 24 9.21 15.50 -14.85
N LEU A 25 8.12 15.38 -14.10
CA LEU A 25 7.32 16.51 -13.63
C LEU A 25 7.49 16.68 -12.11
N PRO A 26 7.84 17.89 -11.62
CA PRO A 26 7.97 18.11 -10.19
C PRO A 26 6.62 17.94 -9.48
N VAL A 27 6.65 17.34 -8.29
CA VAL A 27 5.52 17.27 -7.36
C VAL A 27 5.92 18.02 -6.09
N LEU A 28 4.94 18.56 -5.36
CA LEU A 28 5.19 19.24 -4.09
C LEU A 28 6.12 18.41 -3.20
N ALA A 29 7.20 19.03 -2.71
CA ALA A 29 8.16 18.37 -1.84
C ALA A 29 7.57 18.16 -0.44
N GLN A 30 7.95 17.07 0.20
CA GLN A 30 7.70 16.83 1.61
C GLN A 30 9.05 16.77 2.32
N ASN A 31 9.49 17.94 2.79
CA ASN A 31 10.83 18.20 3.31
C ASN A 31 11.09 17.55 4.67
N ASN A 32 10.04 17.22 5.43
CA ASN A 32 10.20 16.41 6.63
C ASN A 32 10.39 14.94 6.20
N LEU A 33 11.61 14.42 6.41
CA LEU A 33 12.02 13.08 5.96
C LEU A 33 11.40 11.94 6.78
N ASN A 34 10.77 12.25 7.91
CA ASN A 34 10.00 11.26 8.69
C ASN A 34 8.80 10.75 7.89
N TRP A 35 8.25 11.61 7.02
CA TRP A 35 7.16 11.24 6.12
C TRP A 35 7.67 10.33 5.01
N GLN A 36 6.98 9.23 4.79
CA GLN A 36 7.19 8.36 3.64
C GLN A 36 5.84 8.08 2.96
N VAL A 37 5.90 7.77 1.67
CA VAL A 37 4.70 7.32 0.94
C VAL A 37 4.31 5.96 1.49
N GLY A 38 3.09 5.87 2.03
CA GLY A 38 2.48 4.62 2.46
C GLY A 38 1.80 3.90 1.30
N ALA A 39 1.12 4.65 0.42
CA ALA A 39 0.46 4.11 -0.77
C ALA A 39 0.21 5.20 -1.81
N THR A 40 -0.05 4.78 -3.04
CA THR A 40 -0.64 5.61 -4.11
C THR A 40 -1.85 4.88 -4.67
N ALA A 41 -3.01 5.52 -4.66
CA ALA A 41 -4.29 4.95 -5.10
C ALA A 41 -5.29 6.10 -5.32
N ASP A 42 -6.44 5.82 -5.93
CA ASP A 42 -7.52 6.78 -6.09
C ASP A 42 -8.35 6.81 -4.79
N PHE A 43 -8.12 7.80 -3.94
CA PHE A 43 -8.74 7.88 -2.61
C PHE A 43 -10.03 8.70 -2.61
N ASP A 44 -10.32 9.47 -3.64
CA ASP A 44 -11.58 10.25 -3.77
C ASP A 44 -12.48 9.82 -4.94
N ALA A 45 -12.12 8.74 -5.63
CA ALA A 45 -12.84 8.13 -6.75
C ALA A 45 -12.95 9.04 -7.99
N ASP A 46 -11.99 9.95 -8.20
CA ASP A 46 -11.91 10.82 -9.38
C ASP A 46 -11.19 10.19 -10.59
N SER A 47 -10.81 8.91 -10.47
CA SER A 47 -10.03 8.12 -11.43
C SER A 47 -8.57 8.58 -11.59
N LYS A 48 -8.03 9.34 -10.63
CA LYS A 48 -6.62 9.75 -10.61
C LYS A 48 -5.96 9.26 -9.32
N PRO A 49 -4.66 8.93 -9.38
CA PRO A 49 -3.94 8.47 -8.21
C PRO A 49 -3.55 9.64 -7.30
N ASP A 50 -3.91 9.51 -6.03
CA ASP A 50 -3.50 10.35 -4.92
C ASP A 50 -2.29 9.74 -4.16
N ILE A 51 -1.84 10.44 -3.12
CA ILE A 51 -0.68 10.01 -2.32
C ILE A 51 -1.05 9.94 -0.84
N LEU A 52 -0.97 8.75 -0.25
CA LEU A 52 -1.04 8.58 1.19
C LEU A 52 0.36 8.68 1.81
N TRP A 53 0.52 9.65 2.70
CA TRP A 53 1.72 9.89 3.48
C TRP A 53 1.56 9.36 4.90
N ARG A 54 2.64 8.79 5.45
CA ARG A 54 2.74 8.39 6.86
C ARG A 54 4.01 8.95 7.47
N ASP A 55 3.89 9.60 8.62
CA ASP A 55 5.02 10.03 9.44
C ASP A 55 5.46 8.88 10.35
N TYR A 56 6.65 8.33 10.11
CA TYR A 56 7.19 7.18 10.85
C TYR A 56 7.83 7.56 12.20
N VAL A 57 7.64 8.79 12.66
CA VAL A 57 8.04 9.24 14.00
C VAL A 57 6.83 9.60 14.85
N THR A 58 5.78 10.17 14.26
CA THR A 58 4.56 10.59 14.99
C THR A 58 3.37 9.65 14.80
N GLY A 59 3.37 8.84 13.73
CA GLY A 59 2.26 7.96 13.37
C GLY A 59 1.10 8.66 12.65
N VAL A 60 1.23 9.96 12.36
CA VAL A 60 0.22 10.72 11.59
C VAL A 60 0.17 10.20 10.16
N ASN A 61 -1.05 10.15 9.61
CA ASN A 61 -1.31 9.73 8.24
C ASN A 61 -2.09 10.84 7.51
N THR A 62 -1.72 11.15 6.26
CA THR A 62 -2.36 12.22 5.49
C THR A 62 -2.47 11.81 4.03
N VAL A 63 -3.67 11.89 3.47
CA VAL A 63 -3.90 11.75 2.03
C VAL A 63 -3.73 13.12 1.38
N TRP A 64 -2.90 13.18 0.35
CA TRP A 64 -2.81 14.30 -0.58
C TRP A 64 -3.67 13.96 -1.78
N LEU A 65 -4.78 14.68 -1.95
CA LEU A 65 -5.65 14.56 -3.13
C LEU A 65 -5.00 15.31 -4.29
N MET A 66 -4.82 14.65 -5.43
CA MET A 66 -3.95 15.09 -6.52
C MET A 66 -4.70 15.20 -7.85
N ASP A 67 -4.44 16.29 -8.58
CA ASP A 67 -4.75 16.38 -10.01
C ASP A 67 -3.45 16.41 -10.81
N GLY A 68 -2.99 15.23 -11.22
CA GLY A 68 -1.67 15.04 -11.81
C GLY A 68 -0.56 15.39 -10.82
N THR A 69 0.15 16.50 -11.06
CA THR A 69 1.23 16.98 -10.17
C THR A 69 0.76 18.02 -9.15
N THR A 70 -0.51 18.44 -9.22
CA THR A 70 -1.08 19.50 -8.39
C THR A 70 -1.73 18.91 -7.15
N LEU A 71 -1.34 19.40 -5.96
CA LEU A 71 -2.04 19.10 -4.71
C LEU A 71 -3.33 19.92 -4.65
N LEU A 72 -4.48 19.26 -4.60
CA LEU A 72 -5.79 19.92 -4.44
C LEU A 72 -6.10 20.18 -2.97
N SER A 73 -5.92 19.15 -2.12
CA SER A 73 -6.12 19.26 -0.68
C SER A 73 -5.37 18.17 0.07
N ALA A 74 -5.20 18.35 1.38
CA ALA A 74 -4.60 17.34 2.26
C ALA A 74 -5.59 17.00 3.37
N VAL A 75 -5.87 15.70 3.56
CA VAL A 75 -6.84 15.20 4.52
C VAL A 75 -6.13 14.27 5.50
N GLU A 76 -6.26 14.57 6.79
CA GLU A 76 -5.68 13.74 7.86
C GLU A 76 -6.55 12.52 8.12
N LEU A 77 -5.92 11.34 8.16
CA LEU A 77 -6.53 10.09 8.59
C LEU A 77 -6.20 9.83 10.06
N PRO A 78 -6.88 8.87 10.75
CA PRO A 78 -6.55 8.54 12.13
C PRO A 78 -5.06 8.29 12.38
N VAL A 79 -4.56 8.80 13.50
CA VAL A 79 -3.17 8.62 13.92
C VAL A 79 -2.96 7.19 14.41
N VAL A 80 -1.91 6.52 13.93
CA VAL A 80 -1.49 5.20 14.41
C VAL A 80 -0.15 5.34 15.13
N VAL A 81 -0.23 5.56 16.44
CA VAL A 81 0.93 5.85 17.30
C VAL A 81 1.93 4.70 17.43
N ASN A 82 1.50 3.45 17.21
CA ASN A 82 2.42 2.32 17.13
C ASN A 82 3.08 2.33 15.75
N LEU A 83 4.39 2.60 15.74
CA LEU A 83 5.20 2.83 14.54
C LEU A 83 5.58 1.52 13.82
N ASP A 84 5.40 0.36 14.45
CA ASP A 84 5.63 -0.94 13.81
C ASP A 84 4.55 -1.25 12.77
N TRP A 85 3.41 -0.57 12.84
CA TRP A 85 2.39 -0.60 11.79
C TRP A 85 2.89 0.11 10.54
N THR A 86 2.87 -0.62 9.44
CA THR A 86 3.21 -0.16 8.09
C THR A 86 2.00 -0.36 7.18
N ILE A 87 1.75 0.61 6.29
CA ILE A 87 0.82 0.43 5.17
C ILE A 87 1.57 -0.40 4.13
N VAL A 88 0.99 -1.54 3.74
CA VAL A 88 1.62 -2.51 2.83
C VAL A 88 0.77 -2.79 1.58
N GLY A 89 -0.40 -2.15 1.48
CA GLY A 89 -1.24 -2.20 0.29
C GLY A 89 -2.37 -1.18 0.38
N ALA A 90 -2.88 -0.80 -0.79
CA ALA A 90 -4.09 0.00 -0.94
C ALA A 90 -4.87 -0.53 -2.15
N ALA A 91 -6.13 -0.90 -1.96
CA ALA A 91 -6.99 -1.52 -2.96
C ALA A 91 -8.43 -1.59 -2.43
N ASP A 92 -9.42 -1.86 -3.29
CA ASP A 92 -10.82 -2.07 -2.88
C ASP A 92 -11.01 -3.48 -2.28
N PHE A 93 -10.71 -3.61 -0.98
CA PHE A 93 -10.89 -4.88 -0.26
C PHE A 93 -12.36 -5.13 0.10
N SER A 94 -13.16 -4.09 0.28
CA SER A 94 -14.57 -4.19 0.66
C SER A 94 -15.51 -4.47 -0.51
N GLY A 95 -15.08 -4.19 -1.74
CA GLY A 95 -15.86 -4.34 -2.97
C GLY A 95 -16.88 -3.22 -3.18
N ASP A 96 -16.68 -2.05 -2.57
CA ASP A 96 -17.59 -0.90 -2.65
C ASP A 96 -17.14 0.15 -3.68
N GLY A 97 -16.05 -0.12 -4.40
CA GLY A 97 -15.45 0.76 -5.39
C GLY A 97 -14.50 1.81 -4.81
N LYS A 98 -14.15 1.74 -3.52
CA LYS A 98 -13.28 2.72 -2.85
C LYS A 98 -11.99 2.07 -2.34
N THR A 99 -10.95 2.87 -2.23
CA THR A 99 -9.64 2.38 -1.77
C THR A 99 -9.63 2.14 -0.27
N ASP A 100 -9.46 0.89 0.14
CA ASP A 100 -9.14 0.47 1.51
C ASP A 100 -7.62 0.36 1.75
N LEU A 101 -7.19 0.28 3.00
CA LEU A 101 -5.77 0.17 3.37
C LEU A 101 -5.44 -1.14 4.07
N LEU A 102 -4.43 -1.84 3.57
CA LEU A 102 -3.86 -3.02 4.21
C LEU A 102 -2.67 -2.61 5.08
N TRP A 103 -2.76 -2.96 6.35
CA TRP A 103 -1.75 -2.68 7.36
C TRP A 103 -1.13 -3.96 7.87
N ARG A 104 0.18 -3.91 8.14
CA ARG A 104 0.92 -4.97 8.81
C ARG A 104 1.78 -4.40 9.91
N ASN A 105 1.70 -5.00 11.09
CA ASN A 105 2.61 -4.73 12.19
C ASN A 105 3.87 -5.58 12.00
N GLN A 106 5.01 -4.92 11.77
CA GLN A 106 6.27 -5.59 11.44
C GLN A 106 6.90 -6.28 12.66
N ASP A 107 6.57 -5.87 13.88
CA ASP A 107 7.07 -6.49 15.10
C ASP A 107 6.26 -7.75 15.44
N SER A 108 4.96 -7.58 15.71
CA SER A 108 4.09 -8.69 16.10
C SER A 108 3.73 -9.60 14.94
N GLY A 109 3.55 -9.08 13.71
CA GLY A 109 3.00 -9.83 12.59
C GLY A 109 1.47 -9.81 12.47
N ALA A 110 0.80 -8.96 13.26
CA ALA A 110 -0.62 -8.66 13.11
C ALA A 110 -0.92 -7.97 11.77
N ASN A 111 -2.11 -8.24 11.22
CA ASN A 111 -2.56 -7.69 9.94
C ASN A 111 -3.98 -7.16 10.08
N LEU A 112 -4.27 -6.03 9.44
CA LEU A 112 -5.60 -5.45 9.45
C LEU A 112 -5.90 -4.71 8.14
N ILE A 113 -7.19 -4.65 7.79
CA ILE A 113 -7.71 -3.80 6.72
C ILE A 113 -8.41 -2.63 7.39
N TRP A 114 -8.07 -1.40 7.00
CA TRP A 114 -8.93 -0.25 7.23
C TRP A 114 -9.90 -0.13 6.07
N VAL A 115 -11.18 -0.26 6.40
CA VAL A 115 -12.27 0.01 5.46
C VAL A 115 -12.47 1.52 5.41
N MET A 116 -12.52 2.07 4.20
CA MET A 116 -12.54 3.50 3.95
C MET A 116 -13.77 3.90 3.14
N ASP A 117 -14.27 5.11 3.39
CA ASP A 117 -15.24 5.80 2.53
C ASP A 117 -14.56 7.06 1.98
N GLY A 118 -13.85 6.85 0.86
CA GLY A 118 -12.90 7.81 0.32
C GLY A 118 -11.78 8.09 1.33
N VAL A 119 -11.61 9.35 1.72
CA VAL A 119 -10.65 9.78 2.76
C VAL A 119 -11.18 9.66 4.19
N THR A 120 -12.32 8.97 4.41
CA THR A 120 -12.90 8.77 5.74
C THR A 120 -12.64 7.35 6.23
N PHE A 121 -12.06 7.20 7.42
CA PHE A 121 -11.95 5.89 8.07
C PHE A 121 -13.32 5.42 8.57
N VAL A 122 -13.74 4.22 8.17
CA VAL A 122 -15.02 3.63 8.57
C VAL A 122 -14.82 2.60 9.69
N SER A 123 -13.95 1.61 9.48
CA SER A 123 -13.73 0.54 10.44
C SER A 123 -12.41 -0.18 10.22
N SER A 124 -11.99 -1.00 11.20
CA SER A 124 -10.84 -1.89 11.08
C SER A 124 -11.26 -3.36 11.17
N ILE A 125 -10.79 -4.17 10.23
CA ILE A 125 -11.03 -5.61 10.16
C ILE A 125 -9.71 -6.34 10.40
N SER A 126 -9.65 -7.16 11.44
CA SER A 126 -8.48 -7.99 11.73
C SER A 126 -8.41 -9.17 10.77
N LEU A 127 -7.22 -9.39 10.20
CA LEU A 127 -6.89 -10.57 9.43
C LEU A 127 -6.11 -11.58 10.28
N PRO A 128 -5.93 -12.83 9.81
CA PRO A 128 -5.13 -13.81 10.53
C PRO A 128 -3.74 -13.29 10.89
N PHE A 129 -3.25 -13.74 12.04
CA PHE A 129 -1.91 -13.41 12.52
C PHE A 129 -0.84 -14.19 11.73
N VAL A 130 0.24 -13.51 11.34
CA VAL A 130 1.41 -14.15 10.70
C VAL A 130 2.67 -13.67 11.40
N GLY A 131 3.13 -14.44 12.39
CA GLY A 131 4.29 -14.11 13.20
C GLY A 131 5.58 -13.92 12.39
N ASN A 132 6.50 -13.11 12.94
CA ASN A 132 7.80 -12.77 12.37
C ASN A 132 8.93 -13.60 13.06
N PRO A 133 10.00 -14.09 12.39
CA PRO A 133 10.78 -13.36 11.40
C PRO A 133 10.73 -13.94 9.96
N GLY A 134 10.33 -13.11 9.00
CA GLY A 134 10.59 -13.31 7.57
C GLY A 134 9.40 -13.06 6.65
N TRP A 135 8.16 -12.99 7.13
CA TRP A 135 6.99 -12.82 6.26
C TRP A 135 6.67 -11.34 5.99
N TYR A 136 6.67 -11.00 4.70
CA TYR A 136 6.33 -9.68 4.17
C TYR A 136 5.20 -9.80 3.15
N ILE A 137 4.33 -8.80 3.12
CA ILE A 137 3.37 -8.61 2.03
C ILE A 137 4.11 -7.87 0.91
N THR A 138 4.03 -8.40 -0.31
CA THR A 138 4.76 -7.87 -1.47
C THR A 138 3.84 -7.31 -2.56
N GLY A 139 2.54 -7.55 -2.46
CA GLY A 139 1.57 -6.98 -3.39
C GLY A 139 0.15 -7.39 -3.05
N VAL A 140 -0.79 -6.66 -3.64
CA VAL A 140 -2.23 -6.91 -3.58
C VAL A 140 -2.78 -6.83 -4.99
N ALA A 141 -3.59 -7.80 -5.39
CA ALA A 141 -4.21 -7.90 -6.72
C ALA A 141 -5.24 -9.03 -6.73
N ASP A 142 -6.09 -9.11 -7.74
CA ASP A 142 -6.90 -10.30 -8.00
C ASP A 142 -6.02 -11.39 -8.65
N TYR A 143 -5.61 -12.41 -7.87
CA TYR A 143 -4.71 -13.46 -8.36
C TYR A 143 -5.45 -14.70 -8.87
N ASN A 144 -6.75 -14.83 -8.59
CA ASN A 144 -7.56 -15.99 -8.97
C ASN A 144 -8.68 -15.66 -9.98
N ALA A 145 -8.77 -14.42 -10.43
CA ALA A 145 -9.77 -13.88 -11.34
C ALA A 145 -11.21 -13.96 -10.81
N ASP A 146 -11.41 -13.82 -9.50
CA ASP A 146 -12.74 -13.82 -8.87
C ASP A 146 -13.31 -12.42 -8.59
N ALA A 147 -12.63 -11.38 -9.10
CA ALA A 147 -12.90 -9.97 -8.94
C ALA A 147 -12.76 -9.45 -7.50
N LYS A 148 -11.97 -10.13 -6.65
CA LYS A 148 -11.63 -9.66 -5.30
C LYS A 148 -10.13 -9.52 -5.12
N VAL A 149 -9.74 -8.61 -4.23
CA VAL A 149 -8.32 -8.33 -3.97
C VAL A 149 -7.74 -9.40 -3.04
N ASP A 150 -6.76 -10.13 -3.54
CA ASP A 150 -5.95 -11.10 -2.81
C ASP A 150 -4.62 -10.48 -2.32
N ILE A 151 -3.93 -11.18 -1.40
CA ILE A 151 -2.68 -10.70 -0.78
C ILE A 151 -1.53 -11.64 -1.10
N LEU A 152 -0.45 -11.12 -1.67
CA LEU A 152 0.78 -11.86 -1.97
C LEU A 152 1.80 -11.71 -0.84
N TRP A 153 2.33 -12.84 -0.40
CA TRP A 153 3.26 -12.97 0.70
C TRP A 153 4.58 -13.58 0.25
N ARG A 154 5.67 -13.06 0.80
CA ARG A 154 7.04 -13.55 0.65
C ARG A 154 7.64 -13.83 2.02
N ASN A 155 8.17 -15.02 2.23
CA ASN A 155 9.08 -15.28 3.34
C ASN A 155 10.53 -15.02 2.88
N GLN A 156 11.14 -13.95 3.35
CA GLN A 156 12.50 -13.54 2.99
C GLN A 156 13.60 -14.40 3.63
N SER A 157 13.27 -15.25 4.61
CA SER A 157 14.22 -16.16 5.25
C SER A 157 14.26 -17.53 4.56
N SER A 158 13.10 -18.02 4.08
CA SER A 158 12.98 -19.36 3.47
C SER A 158 12.77 -19.33 1.96
N GLY A 159 12.38 -18.19 1.39
CA GLY A 159 12.03 -18.05 -0.02
C GLY A 159 10.67 -18.65 -0.38
N ILE A 160 9.83 -18.97 0.60
CA ILE A 160 8.47 -19.45 0.37
C ILE A 160 7.59 -18.26 -0.03
N ASP A 161 6.77 -18.47 -1.06
CA ASP A 161 5.76 -17.53 -1.50
C ASP A 161 4.37 -18.10 -1.27
N ALA A 162 3.42 -17.24 -0.91
CA ALA A 162 2.04 -17.64 -0.70
C ALA A 162 1.08 -16.54 -1.14
N ILE A 163 -0.10 -16.94 -1.62
CA ILE A 163 -1.22 -16.03 -1.85
C ILE A 163 -2.28 -16.33 -0.80
N TRP A 164 -2.75 -15.30 -0.13
CA TRP A 164 -4.00 -15.35 0.60
C TRP A 164 -5.12 -14.98 -0.34
N LEU A 165 -5.97 -15.97 -0.62
CA LEU A 165 -7.22 -15.72 -1.32
C LEU A 165 -8.19 -15.09 -0.34
N MET A 166 -8.80 -13.99 -0.76
CA MET A 166 -9.69 -13.18 0.06
C MET A 166 -11.13 -13.32 -0.41
N ASN A 167 -12.08 -13.04 0.48
CA ASN A 167 -13.49 -12.86 0.14
C ASN A 167 -13.96 -11.52 0.72
N GLY A 168 -13.72 -10.45 -0.03
CA GLY A 168 -13.80 -9.09 0.49
C GLY A 168 -12.75 -8.87 1.57
N THR A 169 -13.14 -8.29 2.70
CA THR A 169 -12.25 -8.02 3.85
C THR A 169 -11.91 -9.26 4.68
N SER A 170 -12.35 -10.45 4.28
CA SER A 170 -12.14 -11.71 5.01
C SER A 170 -11.13 -12.62 4.32
N TYR A 171 -10.21 -13.19 5.09
CA TYR A 171 -9.35 -14.27 4.61
C TYR A 171 -10.18 -15.53 4.30
N SER A 172 -9.97 -16.12 3.13
CA SER A 172 -10.62 -17.36 2.70
C SER A 172 -9.67 -18.56 2.86
N THR A 173 -8.57 -18.58 2.10
CA THR A 173 -7.61 -19.68 2.10
C THR A 173 -6.22 -19.24 1.65
N ARG A 174 -5.23 -20.14 1.74
CA ARG A 174 -3.85 -19.90 1.31
C ARG A 174 -3.46 -20.86 0.18
N VAL A 175 -2.89 -20.31 -0.88
CA VAL A 175 -2.20 -21.05 -1.93
C VAL A 175 -0.69 -20.90 -1.73
N LEU A 176 0.05 -22.01 -1.65
CA LEU A 176 1.51 -21.98 -1.66
C LEU A 176 2.02 -21.97 -3.10
N LEU A 177 2.98 -21.10 -3.37
CA LEU A 177 3.64 -20.98 -4.67
C LEU A 177 5.00 -21.70 -4.64
N PRO A 178 5.59 -22.01 -5.81
CA PRO A 178 6.93 -22.56 -5.88
C PRO A 178 7.95 -21.65 -5.19
N THR A 179 8.81 -22.23 -4.35
CA THR A 179 9.89 -21.51 -3.68
C THR A 179 10.90 -20.98 -4.69
N VAL A 180 11.16 -19.66 -4.67
CA VAL A 180 12.27 -19.04 -5.41
C VAL A 180 13.37 -18.61 -4.46
N GLY A 181 14.63 -18.68 -4.92
CA GLY A 181 15.81 -18.38 -4.09
C GLY A 181 15.83 -16.95 -3.53
N LEU A 182 16.60 -16.73 -2.46
CA LEU A 182 16.65 -15.46 -1.74
C LEU A 182 17.29 -14.30 -2.52
N SER A 183 17.98 -14.60 -3.62
CA SER A 183 18.51 -13.60 -4.56
C SER A 183 17.42 -12.93 -5.40
N TRP A 184 16.19 -13.45 -5.37
CA TRP A 184 15.05 -12.89 -6.11
C TRP A 184 14.22 -11.98 -5.21
N GLN A 185 13.85 -10.82 -5.75
CA GLN A 185 12.90 -9.89 -5.15
C GLN A 185 11.65 -9.81 -6.02
N MET A 186 10.48 -9.85 -5.40
CA MET A 186 9.23 -9.53 -6.09
C MET A 186 9.18 -8.03 -6.40
N GLN A 187 8.89 -7.66 -7.65
CA GLN A 187 8.83 -6.27 -8.11
C GLN A 187 7.40 -5.77 -8.39
N GLY A 188 6.39 -6.58 -8.08
CA GLY A 188 4.97 -6.27 -8.26
C GLY A 188 4.26 -7.21 -9.25
N PRO A 189 2.92 -7.19 -9.28
CA PRO A 189 2.14 -7.88 -10.32
C PRO A 189 2.38 -7.22 -11.69
N ARG A 190 2.11 -7.98 -12.76
CA ARG A 190 2.14 -7.50 -14.16
C ARG A 190 0.78 -6.96 -14.57
#